data_AF-A0A971ZFJ7-F1
#
_entry.id   AF-A0A971ZFJ7-F1
#
_cell.length_a   1.000
_cell.length_b   1.000
_cell.length_c   1.000
_cell.angle_alpha   90.00
_cell.angle_beta   90.00
_cell.angle_gamma   90.00
#
_symmetry.space_group_name_H-M   'P 1'
#
loop_
_entity.id
_entity.type
_entity.pdbx_description
1 polymer ?
#
loop_
_entity_poly.entity_id
_entity_poly.type
_entity_poly.pdbx_seq_one_letter_code
_entity_poly.pdbx_strand_id
1 'polypeptide(L)' 'MNIRETQTLHLHPDGHAITFDQQTQTLTVFNVDDGKTVSIPAGAFSLLELAESAARIAKQIVYEDAA' A
#
# COMPACT_ATOMS: atom_id res chain seq x y z
N MET A 1 27.06 -7.22 6.54
CA MET A 1 25.73 -6.89 7.10
C MET A 1 24.87 -6.47 5.93
N ASN A 2 23.91 -7.30 5.50
CA ASN A 2 22.95 -6.88 4.47
C ASN A 2 21.95 -5.95 5.15
N ILE A 3 22.03 -4.67 4.82
CA ILE A 3 21.08 -3.67 5.28
C ILE A 3 19.85 -3.85 4.40
N ARG A 4 18.76 -4.32 4.99
CA ARG A 4 17.48 -4.45 4.28
C ARG A 4 16.93 -3.04 4.08
N GLU A 5 16.99 -2.54 2.85
CA GLU A 5 16.44 -1.22 2.52
C GLU A 5 14.95 -1.35 2.26
N THR A 6 14.17 -0.96 3.28
CA THR A 6 12.74 -0.73 3.13
C THR A 6 12.52 0.74 2.81
N GLN A 7 11.95 1.03 1.64
CA GLN A 7 11.60 2.38 1.23
C GLN A 7 10.27 2.78 1.86
N THR A 8 10.21 3.94 2.51
CA THR A 8 8.92 4.52 2.93
C THR A 8 8.30 5.23 1.74
N LEU A 9 7.13 4.78 1.30
CA LEU A 9 6.38 5.40 0.21
C LEU A 9 5.44 6.49 0.74
N HIS A 10 4.84 6.24 1.90
CA HIS A 10 3.98 7.20 2.59
C HIS A 10 4.10 7.01 4.10
N LEU A 11 4.13 8.13 4.82
CA LEU A 11 4.03 8.16 6.28
C LEU A 11 3.04 9.26 6.64
N HIS A 12 1.96 8.88 7.31
CA HIS A 12 0.97 9.81 7.81
C HIS A 12 1.36 10.26 9.24
N PRO A 13 1.06 11.51 9.65
CA PRO A 13 1.46 12.03 10.96
C PRO A 13 0.91 11.26 12.17
N ASP A 14 -0.17 10.48 12.00
CA ASP A 14 -0.72 9.65 13.06
C ASP A 14 0.01 8.31 13.25
N GLY A 15 0.94 7.95 12.36
CA GLY A 15 1.71 6.71 12.43
C GLY A 15 1.31 5.64 11.42
N HIS A 16 0.26 5.83 10.61
CA HIS A 16 -0.01 4.97 9.46
C HIS A 16 1.12 5.08 8.42
N ALA A 17 1.54 3.94 7.87
CA ALA A 17 2.64 3.92 6.91
C ALA A 17 2.40 2.95 5.76
N ILE A 18 2.94 3.31 4.60
CA ILE A 18 3.07 2.43 3.44
C ILE A 18 4.56 2.34 3.10
N THR A 19 5.07 1.12 3.08
CA THR A 19 6.49 0.85 2.80
C THR A 19 6.65 -0.18 1.70
N PHE A 20 7.76 -0.14 0.98
CA PHE A 20 8.11 -1.09 -0.06
C PHE A 20 9.47 -1.72 0.20
N ASP A 21 9.52 -3.04 0.21
CA ASP A 21 10.75 -3.82 0.24
C ASP A 21 11.14 -4.22 -1.19
N GLN A 22 12.25 -3.68 -1.69
CA GLN A 22 12.71 -3.95 -3.04
C GLN A 22 13.28 -5.38 -3.20
N GLN A 23 13.80 -5.98 -2.13
CA GLN A 23 14.38 -7.33 -2.18
C GLN A 23 13.30 -8.40 -2.24
N THR A 24 12.24 -8.25 -1.44
CA THR A 24 11.12 -9.19 -1.44
C THR A 24 9.98 -8.76 -2.37
N GLN A 25 10.15 -7.62 -3.05
CA GLN A 25 9.13 -6.97 -3.87
C GLN A 25 7.79 -6.95 -3.15
N THR A 26 7.75 -6.39 -1.94
CA THR A 26 6.55 -6.44 -1.08
C THR A 26 6.15 -5.03 -0.67
N LEU A 27 4.89 -4.69 -0.92
CA LEU A 27 4.26 -3.50 -0.35
C LEU A 27 3.68 -3.87 1.01
N THR A 28 3.91 -3.05 2.02
CA THR A 28 3.41 -3.27 3.38
C THR A 28 2.64 -2.04 3.82
N VAL A 29 1.41 -2.24 4.27
CA VAL A 29 0.55 -1.21 4.85
C VAL A 29 0.45 -1.48 6.34
N PHE A 30 0.93 -0.54 7.14
CA PHE A 30 0.89 -0.59 8.60
C PHE A 30 -0.24 0.28 9.14
N ASN A 31 -1.14 -0.34 9.91
CA ASN A 31 -2.17 0.33 10.68
C ASN A 31 -1.72 0.44 12.13
N VAL A 32 -1.58 1.67 12.62
CA VAL A 32 -1.12 1.95 13.98
C VAL A 32 -2.24 1.76 15.03
N ASP A 33 -3.50 1.91 14.62
CA ASP A 33 -4.67 1.82 15.52
C ASP A 33 -4.84 0.41 16.09
N ASP A 34 -4.59 -0.61 15.28
CA ASP A 34 -4.69 -2.02 15.69
C ASP A 34 -3.37 -2.79 15.62
N GLY A 35 -2.29 -2.14 15.20
CA GLY A 35 -0.95 -2.71 15.05
C GLY A 35 -0.83 -3.74 13.93
N LYS A 36 -1.86 -3.94 13.10
CA LYS A 36 -1.83 -4.93 12.03
C LYS A 36 -1.09 -4.41 10.82
N THR A 37 -0.55 -5.38 10.09
CA THR A 37 0.16 -5.13 8.83
C THR A 37 -0.44 -5.98 7.74
N VAL A 38 -0.68 -5.37 6.59
CA VAL A 38 -1.08 -6.07 5.37
C VAL A 38 0.12 -6.06 4.43
N SER A 39 0.59 -7.23 4.03
CA SER A 39 1.70 -7.39 3.09
C SER A 39 1.18 -7.90 1.76
N ILE A 40 1.52 -7.19 0.70
CA ILE A 40 1.05 -7.43 -0.65
C ILE A 40 2.28 -7.71 -1.52
N PRO A 41 2.42 -8.92 -2.08
CA PRO A 41 3.44 -9.20 -3.07
C PRO A 41 3.24 -8.27 -4.26
N ALA A 42 4.24 -7.44 -4.53
CA ALA A 42 4.26 -6.47 -5.59
C ALA A 42 5.18 -6.98 -6.72
N GLY A 43 4.71 -7.97 -7.47
CA GLY A 43 5.37 -8.39 -8.70
C GLY A 43 5.48 -7.24 -9.72
N ALA A 44 6.20 -7.46 -10.82
CA ALA A 44 6.57 -6.40 -11.78
C ALA A 44 5.40 -5.51 -12.26
N PHE A 45 4.15 -6.01 -12.22
CA PHE A 45 2.95 -5.27 -12.61
C PHE A 45 1.93 -5.08 -11.48
N SER A 46 2.17 -5.65 -10.30
CA SER A 46 1.19 -5.67 -9.21
C SER A 46 0.91 -4.27 -8.63
N LEU A 47 1.87 -3.35 -8.68
CA LEU A 47 1.62 -1.95 -8.28
C LEU A 47 0.74 -1.21 -9.28
N LEU A 48 0.84 -1.52 -10.58
CA LEU A 48 -0.04 -0.97 -11.61
C LEU A 48 -1.45 -1.52 -11.47
N GLU A 49 -1.58 -2.83 -11.26
CA GLU A 49 -2.88 -3.49 -11.00
C GLU A 49 -3.53 -2.98 -9.72
N LEU A 50 -2.74 -2.77 -8.65
CA LEU A 50 -3.22 -2.18 -7.40
C LEU A 50 -3.67 -0.72 -7.61
N ALA A 51 -2.89 0.09 -8.34
CA ALA A 51 -3.26 1.47 -8.64
C ALA A 51 -4.54 1.55 -9.48
N GLU A 52 -4.69 0.68 -10.48
CA GLU A 52 -5.91 0.58 -11.29
C GLU A 52 -7.12 0.20 -10.41
N SER A 53 -6.95 -0.82 -9.56
CA SER A 53 -8.01 -1.27 -8.65
C SER A 53 -8.40 -0.18 -7.66
N ALA A 54 -7.43 0.51 -7.06
CA ALA A 54 -7.68 1.61 -6.13
C ALA A 54 -8.39 2.78 -6.82
N ALA A 55 -7.96 3.16 -8.04
CA ALA A 55 -8.61 4.20 -8.82
C ALA A 55 -10.05 3.83 -9.18
N ARG A 56 -10.29 2.57 -9.54
CA ARG A 56 -11.64 2.04 -9.81
C ARG A 56 -12.52 2.15 -8.56
N ILE A 57 -12.06 1.65 -7.41
CA ILE A 57 -12.81 1.71 -6.14
C ILE A 57 -13.12 3.15 -5.75
N ALA A 58 -12.14 4.05 -5.80
CA ALA A 58 -12.34 5.47 -5.49
C ALA A 58 -13.41 6.10 -6.40
N LYS A 59 -13.40 5.78 -7.70
CA LYS A 59 -14.43 6.23 -8.63
C LYS A 59 -15.82 5.71 -8.25
N GLN A 60 -15.95 4.44 -7.85
CA GLN A 60 -17.24 3.90 -7.41
C GLN A 60 -17.75 4.60 -6.15
N ILE A 61 -16.88 4.81 -5.16
CA ILE A 61 -17.25 5.53 -3.92
C ILE A 61 -17.75 6.95 -4.23
N VAL A 62 -17.05 7.68 -5.11
CA VAL A 62 -17.39 9.08 -5.40
C VAL A 62 -18.63 9.21 -6.27
N TYR A 63 -18.85 8.30 -7.23
CA TYR A 63 -19.85 8.50 -8.28
C TYR A 63 -20.98 7.47 -8.30
N GLU A 64 -20.83 6.30 -7.69
CA GLU A 64 -21.84 5.21 -7.74
C GLU A 64 -22.61 5.02 -6.42
N ASP A 65 -22.19 5.64 -5.31
CA ASP A 65 -22.91 5.58 -4.01
C ASP A 65 -24.03 6.66 -3.88
N ALA A 66 -24.33 7.38 -4.97
CA ALA A 66 -25.30 8.49 -5.01
C ALA A 66 -26.59 8.16 -5.80
N ALA A 67 -26.85 6.89 -6.12
CA ALA A 67 -28.01 6.43 -6.88
C ALA A 67 -29.06 5.72 -6.02
#